data_AF-Q5PQ97-F1
#
_entry.id   AF-Q5PQ97-F1
#
_cell.length_a   1.000
_cell.length_b   1.000
_cell.length_c   1.000
_cell.angle_alpha   90.00
_cell.angle_beta   90.00
_cell.angle_gamma   90.00
#
_symmetry.space_group_name_H-M   'P 1'
#
loop_
_entity.id
_entity.type
_entity.pdbx_description
1 polymer ?
#
loop_
_entity_poly.entity_id
_entity_poly.type
_entity_poly.pdbx_seq_one_letter_code
_entity_poly.pdbx_strand_id
1 'polypeptide(L)'
;MERKKQQIAHAPHCSHKAKLVKLADKLYNLRDLKRCTPEGWSEERVQEYFQWASEVVRGIRGTNSILEAKLDHLFIDQGIAV
;
A
#
# COMPACT_ATOMS: atom_id res chain seq x y z
N MET A 1 15.72 -1.56 -2.67
CA MET A 1 15.36 -2.14 -1.36
C MET A 1 15.32 -1.10 -0.25
N GLU A 2 16.35 -0.27 -0.08
CA GLU A 2 16.45 0.67 1.06
C GLU A 2 15.28 1.67 1.17
N ARG A 3 14.86 2.31 0.07
CA ARG A 3 13.71 3.23 0.07
C ARG A 3 12.39 2.58 0.52
N LYS A 4 12.18 1.29 0.21
CA LYS A 4 10.95 0.57 0.59
C LYS A 4 10.92 0.33 2.10
N LYS A 5 12.05 -0.07 2.69
CA LYS A 5 12.21 -0.26 4.14
C LYS A 5 12.01 1.04 4.91
N GLN A 6 12.60 2.14 4.42
CA GLN A 6 12.43 3.46 5.03
C GLN A 6 10.98 3.93 5.04
N GLN A 7 10.19 3.62 4.01
CA GLN A 7 8.77 3.96 4.01
C GLN A 7 7.98 3.23 5.08
N ILE A 8 8.29 1.96 5.37
CA ILE A 8 7.65 1.20 6.45
C ILE A 8 8.05 1.78 7.81
N ALA A 9 9.36 1.98 8.04
CA ALA A 9 9.88 2.51 9.30
C ALA A 9 9.38 3.92 9.61
N HIS A 10 9.28 4.79 8.60
CA HIS A 10 8.90 6.19 8.78
C HIS A 10 7.38 6.42 8.81
N ALA A 11 6.58 5.52 8.25
CA ALA A 11 5.12 5.65 8.12
C ALA A 11 4.42 6.03 9.44
N PRO A 12 4.67 5.33 10.57
CA PRO A 12 4.00 5.61 11.84
C PRO A 12 4.27 7.01 12.38
N HIS A 13 5.44 7.56 12.08
CA HIS A 13 5.91 8.87 12.56
C HIS A 13 5.45 10.05 11.70
N CYS A 14 4.74 9.78 10.61
CA CYS A 14 4.19 10.82 9.75
C CYS A 14 3.07 11.60 10.45
N SER A 15 2.94 12.89 10.13
CA SER A 15 1.78 13.68 10.55
C SER A 15 0.48 13.09 10.00
N HIS A 16 -0.65 13.38 10.64
CA HIS A 16 -1.97 12.90 10.19
C HIS A 16 -2.24 13.24 8.71
N LYS A 17 -1.95 14.49 8.29
CA LYS A 17 -2.09 14.92 6.89
C LYS A 17 -1.20 14.12 5.93
N ALA A 18 0.05 13.83 6.33
CA ALA A 18 0.95 13.01 5.52
C ALA A 18 0.48 11.54 5.42
N LYS A 19 -0.11 10.99 6.48
CA LYS A 19 -0.71 9.65 6.46
C LYS A 19 -1.90 9.56 5.49
N LEU A 20 -2.75 10.59 5.43
CA LEU A 20 -3.84 10.67 4.45
C LEU A 20 -3.34 10.60 3.00
N VAL A 21 -2.30 11.40 2.68
CA VAL A 21 -1.69 11.39 1.35
C VAL A 21 -1.09 10.01 1.04
N LYS A 22 -0.41 9.39 2.00
CA LYS A 22 0.16 8.04 1.82
C LYS A 22 -0.90 6.96 1.60
N LEU A 23 -2.03 7.01 2.33
CA LEU A 23 -3.15 6.08 2.11
C LEU A 23 -3.74 6.25 0.70
N ALA A 24 -4.00 7.50 0.28
CA ALA A 24 -4.53 7.78 -1.04
C ALA A 24 -3.57 7.36 -2.17
N ASP A 25 -2.27 7.64 -2.01
CA ASP A 25 -1.21 7.20 -2.93
C ASP A 25 -1.20 5.67 -3.09
N LYS A 26 -1.19 4.92 -1.98
CA LYS A 26 -1.21 3.45 -2.04
C LYS A 26 -2.49 2.94 -2.69
N LEU A 27 -3.64 3.52 -2.36
CA LEU A 27 -4.91 3.11 -2.96
C LEU A 27 -4.90 3.32 -4.48
N TYR A 28 -4.40 4.46 -4.95
CA TYR A 28 -4.29 4.74 -6.37
C TYR A 28 -3.34 3.76 -7.06
N ASN A 29 -2.12 3.59 -6.54
CA ASN A 29 -1.10 2.74 -7.15
C ASN A 29 -1.54 1.27 -7.22
N LEU A 30 -2.19 0.75 -6.17
CA LEU A 30 -2.67 -0.65 -6.16
C LEU A 30 -3.83 -0.87 -7.13
N ARG A 31 -4.74 0.12 -7.28
CA ARG A 31 -5.79 0.06 -8.30
C ARG A 31 -5.22 0.08 -9.71
N ASP A 32 -4.21 0.91 -9.93
CA ASP A 32 -3.55 1.01 -11.23
C ASP A 32 -2.82 -0.29 -11.59
N LEU A 33 -2.12 -0.90 -10.63
CA LEU A 33 -1.49 -2.21 -10.79
C LEU A 33 -2.50 -3.32 -11.09
N LYS A 34 -3.70 -3.32 -10.50
CA LYS A 34 -4.76 -4.29 -10.87
C LYS A 34 -5.30 -4.04 -12.28
N ARG A 35 -5.34 -2.78 -12.73
CA ARG A 35 -5.87 -2.41 -14.04
C ARG A 35 -4.89 -2.73 -15.16
N CYS A 36 -3.62 -2.42 -14.96
CA CYS A 36 -2.57 -2.61 -15.95
C CYS A 36 -1.23 -2.87 -15.26
N THR A 37 -0.71 -4.07 -15.44
CA THR A 37 0.64 -4.40 -15.01
C THR A 37 1.65 -3.59 -15.85
N PRO A 38 2.57 -2.84 -15.23
CA PRO A 38 3.59 -2.10 -15.96
C PRO A 38 4.45 -3.01 -16.84
N GLU A 39 4.88 -2.50 -17.98
CA GLU A 39 5.72 -3.26 -18.91
C GLU A 39 7.00 -3.75 -18.21
N GLY A 40 7.33 -5.03 -18.41
CA GLY A 40 8.48 -5.68 -17.79
C GLY A 40 8.31 -6.05 -16.31
N TRP A 41 7.11 -5.91 -15.73
CA TRP A 41 6.82 -6.47 -14.41
C TRP A 41 6.27 -7.87 -14.52
N SER A 42 6.85 -8.80 -13.75
CA SER A 42 6.28 -10.12 -13.56
C SER A 42 5.15 -10.08 -12.53
N GLU A 43 4.32 -11.12 -12.49
CA GLU A 43 3.26 -11.28 -11.50
C GLU A 43 3.83 -11.32 -10.07
N GLU A 44 4.99 -11.96 -9.87
CA GLU A 44 5.68 -11.99 -8.58
C GLU A 44 6.04 -10.57 -8.12
N ARG A 45 6.52 -9.73 -9.04
CA ARG A 45 6.87 -8.34 -8.71
C ARG A 45 5.66 -7.50 -8.35
N VAL A 46 4.51 -7.76 -8.97
CA VAL A 46 3.23 -7.15 -8.56
C VAL A 46 2.89 -7.62 -7.15
N GLN A 47 2.96 -8.91 -6.87
CA GLN A 47 2.66 -9.46 -5.54
C GLN A 47 3.57 -8.89 -4.44
N GLU A 48 4.87 -8.78 -4.70
CA GLU A 48 5.83 -8.13 -3.81
C GLU A 48 5.50 -6.66 -3.55
N TYR A 49 4.93 -5.96 -4.54
CA TYR A 49 4.48 -4.59 -4.36
C TYR A 49 3.26 -4.52 -3.45
N PHE A 50 2.28 -5.42 -3.63
CA PHE A 50 1.11 -5.50 -2.76
C PHE A 50 1.50 -5.84 -1.31
N GLN A 51 2.41 -6.79 -1.10
CA GLN A 51 2.94 -7.12 0.23
C GLN A 51 3.65 -5.93 0.87
N TRP A 52 4.54 -5.27 0.14
CA TRP A 52 5.21 -4.07 0.65
C TRP A 52 4.22 -2.95 0.99
N ALA A 53 3.19 -2.75 0.16
CA ALA A 53 2.18 -1.74 0.40
C ALA A 53 1.37 -2.05 1.68
N SER A 54 1.05 -3.31 1.95
CA SER A 54 0.32 -3.69 3.17
C SER A 54 1.12 -3.41 4.44
N GLU A 55 2.45 -3.62 4.42
CA GLU A 55 3.33 -3.28 5.54
C GLU A 55 3.35 -1.77 5.82
N VAL A 56 3.40 -0.94 4.76
CA VAL A 56 3.33 0.52 4.90
C VAL A 56 1.97 0.95 5.46
N VAL A 57 0.87 0.40 4.93
CA VAL A 57 -0.50 0.73 5.36
C VAL A 57 -0.73 0.34 6.82
N ARG A 58 -0.23 -0.82 7.25
CA ARG A 58 -0.30 -1.28 8.65
C ARG A 58 0.25 -0.23 9.62
N GLY A 59 1.36 0.43 9.27
CA GLY A 59 1.99 1.47 10.09
C GLY A 59 1.22 2.81 10.14
N ILE A 60 0.24 3.03 9.25
CA ILE A 60 -0.52 4.29 9.16
C ILE A 60 -2.03 4.11 9.35
N ARG A 61 -2.50 2.93 9.76
CA ARG A 61 -3.89 2.67 10.14
C ARG A 61 -4.36 3.58 11.28
N GLY A 62 -5.67 3.74 11.40
CA GLY A 62 -6.29 4.66 12.35
C GLY A 62 -6.25 6.12 11.89
N THR A 63 -6.03 6.37 10.59
CA THR A 63 -5.98 7.71 10.00
C THR A 63 -7.27 8.01 9.23
N ASN A 64 -7.75 7.07 8.40
CA ASN A 64 -8.96 7.23 7.61
C ASN A 64 -9.58 5.86 7.29
N SER A 65 -10.68 5.53 7.98
CA SER A 65 -11.35 4.24 7.86
C SER A 65 -11.84 3.91 6.45
N ILE A 66 -12.24 4.92 5.66
CA ILE A 66 -12.76 4.71 4.30
C ILE A 66 -11.63 4.31 3.34
N LEU A 67 -10.47 4.97 3.42
CA LEU A 67 -9.31 4.61 2.60
C LEU A 67 -8.73 3.27 3.04
N GLU A 68 -8.67 3.03 4.35
CA GLU A 68 -8.19 1.77 4.93
C GLU A 68 -9.06 0.59 4.48
N ALA A 69 -10.39 0.68 4.57
CA ALA A 69 -11.28 -0.38 4.11
C ALA A 69 -11.13 -0.69 2.61
N LYS A 70 -10.95 0.35 1.77
CA LYS A 70 -10.72 0.16 0.33
C LYS A 70 -9.38 -0.52 0.04
N LEU A 71 -8.35 -0.21 0.83
CA LEU A 71 -7.06 -0.89 0.75
C LEU A 71 -7.19 -2.35 1.21
N ASP A 72 -7.96 -2.60 2.27
CA ASP A 72 -8.19 -3.94 2.80
C ASP A 72 -8.81 -4.88 1.77
N HIS A 73 -9.82 -4.40 1.04
CA HIS A 73 -10.38 -5.15 -0.09
C HIS A 73 -9.33 -5.51 -1.14
N LEU A 74 -8.45 -4.58 -1.51
CA LEU A 74 -7.40 -4.84 -2.51
C LEU A 74 -6.36 -5.85 -2.02
N PHE A 75 -6.02 -5.83 -0.74
CA PHE A 75 -5.09 -6.79 -0.15
C PHE A 75 -5.71 -8.18 -0.05
N ILE A 76 -6.96 -8.30 0.40
CA ILE A 76 -7.69 -9.56 0.46
C ILE A 76 -7.83 -10.18 -0.93
N ASP A 77 -8.18 -9.38 -1.94
CA ASP A 77 -8.25 -9.81 -3.34
C ASP A 77 -6.92 -10.40 -3.86
N GLN A 78 -5.79 -9.97 -3.30
CA GLN A 78 -4.45 -10.46 -3.63
C GLN A 78 -3.91 -11.49 -2.64
N GLY A 79 -4.78 -12.06 -1.80
CA GLY A 79 -4.43 -13.11 -0.83
C GLY A 79 -3.57 -12.61 0.34
N ILE A 80 -3.58 -11.31 0.64
CA ILE A 80 -2.82 -10.71 1.74
C ILE A 80 -3.74 -10.48 2.93
N ALA A 81 -3.37 -11.03 4.09
CA ALA A 81 -4.08 -10.80 5.35
C ALA A 81 -3.88 -9.36 5.86
N VAL A 82 -4.95 -8.76 6.37
CA VAL A 82 -5.06 -7.32 6.68
C VAL A 82 -5.27 -6.99 8.15
#